data_AF-A0A8C6G8B3-F1
#
_entry.id   AF-A0A8C6G8B3-F1
#
_cell.length_a   1.000
_cell.length_b   1.000
_cell.length_c   1.000
_cell.angle_alpha   90.00
_cell.angle_beta   90.00
_cell.angle_gamma   90.00
#
_symmetry.space_group_name_H-M   'P 1'
#
loop_
_entity.id
_entity.type
_entity.pdbx_description
1 polymer ?
#
loop_
_entity_poly.entity_id
_entity_poly.type
_entity_poly.pdbx_seq_one_letter_code
_entity_poly.pdbx_strand_id
1 'polypeptide(L)'
;MLRANREGWPPLQVQIPQLLKDFHVLWQWGWGWQRYLGTLKWSGWHLSYPEIQSFSGAEKDGRIVGEIAFQLDRRILAYVFPGVTRLYGFTVSNIPEKIKQTSIKSLDGSVDEKKLRELTHRYLTLTARLEKLGYSREVHPVFSEFLINTYGILKQRPDLRANPLHSSPAALRKLVIDIVPPKFLGDSLLLLNCLCELSKEDSKPLFAW
;
A
#
# COMPACT_ATOMS: atom_id res chain seq x y z
N MET A 1 16.00 -35.35 53.85
CA MET A 1 14.96 -36.02 53.04
C MET A 1 13.84 -35.02 52.76
N LEU A 2 13.22 -35.16 51.59
CA LEU A 2 12.42 -34.18 50.83
C LEU A 2 11.00 -33.91 51.37
N ARG A 3 10.41 -32.83 50.80
CA ARG A 3 8.97 -32.45 50.66
C ARG A 3 8.37 -31.62 51.80
N ALA A 4 7.55 -30.61 51.56
CA ALA A 4 7.13 -29.88 50.37
C ALA A 4 6.38 -28.64 50.86
N ASN A 5 6.70 -27.44 50.37
CA ASN A 5 5.86 -26.25 50.60
C ASN A 5 5.41 -25.70 49.25
N ARG A 6 4.10 -25.50 49.11
CA ARG A 6 3.43 -24.98 47.92
C ARG A 6 3.60 -23.46 47.91
N GLU A 7 4.39 -22.95 46.98
CA GLU A 7 4.32 -21.55 46.57
C GLU A 7 3.77 -21.48 45.15
N GLY A 8 2.67 -20.72 45.01
CA GLY A 8 2.04 -20.43 43.74
C GLY A 8 2.90 -19.45 42.94
N TRP A 9 3.30 -19.88 41.74
CA TRP A 9 3.91 -19.02 40.74
C TRP A 9 2.81 -18.29 39.95
N PRO A 10 3.00 -17.01 39.57
CA PRO A 10 2.04 -16.29 38.73
C PRO A 10 2.00 -16.88 37.31
N PRO A 11 0.88 -16.76 36.58
CA PRO A 11 0.82 -17.24 35.21
C PRO A 11 1.76 -16.42 34.32
N LEU A 12 2.76 -17.08 33.75
CA LEU A 12 3.57 -16.56 32.66
C LEU A 12 2.66 -16.31 31.45
N GLN A 13 2.23 -15.08 31.25
CA GLN A 13 1.78 -14.62 29.94
C GLN A 13 2.99 -14.65 29.00
N VAL A 14 3.09 -15.71 28.21
CA VAL A 14 4.03 -15.77 27.09
C VAL A 14 3.48 -14.84 26.01
N GLN A 15 4.05 -13.64 25.89
CA GLN A 15 3.92 -12.83 24.68
C GLN A 15 4.48 -13.64 23.50
N ILE A 16 3.59 -14.13 22.65
CA ILE A 16 3.95 -14.69 21.35
C ILE A 16 4.54 -13.54 20.51
N PRO A 17 5.78 -13.63 19.99
CA PRO A 17 6.34 -12.60 19.14
C PRO A 17 5.50 -12.42 17.88
N GLN A 18 5.28 -11.16 17.49
CA GLN A 18 4.54 -10.71 16.31
C GLN A 18 5.02 -11.34 14.98
N LEU A 19 6.18 -12.00 14.97
CA LEU A 19 6.82 -12.67 13.82
C LEU A 19 6.06 -13.88 13.26
N LEU A 20 5.10 -14.47 13.99
CA LEU A 20 4.30 -15.58 13.46
C LEU A 20 3.11 -15.15 12.59
N LYS A 21 2.77 -13.85 12.56
CA LYS A 21 1.72 -13.34 11.65
C LYS A 21 2.26 -13.09 10.23
N ASP A 22 3.56 -12.86 10.10
CA ASP A 22 4.21 -12.61 8.81
C ASP A 22 4.34 -13.88 7.96
N PHE A 23 4.42 -15.05 8.60
CA PHE A 23 4.45 -16.34 7.89
C PHE A 23 3.12 -16.70 7.23
N HIS A 24 1.99 -16.25 7.79
CA HIS A 24 0.68 -16.48 7.17
C HIS A 24 0.43 -15.52 5.99
N VAL A 25 1.05 -14.34 6.02
CA VAL A 25 1.08 -13.44 4.88
C VAL A 25 1.89 -14.05 3.75
N LEU A 26 3.07 -14.62 4.01
CA LEU A 26 3.92 -15.28 3.00
C LEU A 26 3.29 -16.54 2.37
N TRP A 27 2.39 -17.24 3.06
CA TRP A 27 1.76 -18.46 2.54
C TRP A 27 0.62 -18.19 1.52
N GLN A 28 0.02 -16.98 1.50
CA GLN A 28 -1.02 -16.61 0.53
C GLN A 28 -0.49 -16.07 -0.82
N TRP A 29 0.83 -16.04 -1.03
CA TRP A 29 1.45 -15.53 -2.26
C TRP A 29 1.55 -16.57 -3.41
N GLY A 30 0.62 -17.52 -3.47
CA GLY A 30 0.70 -18.68 -4.36
C GLY A 30 0.52 -18.43 -5.87
N TRP A 31 0.02 -17.28 -6.32
CA TRP A 31 -0.37 -17.12 -7.75
C TRP A 31 -0.15 -15.70 -8.31
N GLY A 32 0.92 -14.99 -7.89
CA GLY A 32 1.26 -13.65 -8.39
C GLY A 32 2.72 -13.45 -8.79
N TRP A 33 3.54 -14.51 -8.80
CA TRP A 33 5.00 -14.39 -8.93
C TRP A 33 5.57 -14.78 -10.30
N GLN A 34 4.74 -15.28 -11.23
CA GLN A 34 5.22 -15.84 -12.49
C GLN A 34 5.76 -14.80 -13.48
N ARG A 35 5.47 -13.50 -13.30
CA ARG A 35 5.97 -12.45 -14.20
C ARG A 35 7.35 -11.90 -13.83
N TYR A 36 7.82 -12.09 -12.59
CA TYR A 36 9.06 -11.47 -12.10
C TYR A 36 10.21 -12.45 -11.87
N LEU A 37 9.99 -13.76 -11.95
CA LEU A 37 11.05 -14.76 -11.78
C LEU A 37 11.06 -15.74 -12.97
N GLY A 38 11.92 -15.46 -13.95
CA GLY A 38 12.44 -16.52 -14.81
C GLY A 38 13.14 -17.57 -13.93
N THR A 39 12.76 -18.83 -14.15
CA THR A 39 13.30 -20.07 -13.55
C THR A 39 14.66 -19.94 -12.87
N LEU A 40 14.67 -19.96 -11.54
CA LEU A 40 15.86 -20.30 -10.75
C LEU A 40 15.46 -21.16 -9.55
N LYS A 41 16.08 -22.34 -9.53
CA LYS A 41 15.97 -23.40 -8.52
C LYS A 41 16.57 -22.88 -7.23
N TRP A 42 15.79 -22.84 -6.16
CA TRP A 42 16.26 -22.36 -4.85
C TRP A 42 17.10 -23.44 -4.17
N SER A 43 18.42 -23.27 -4.19
CA SER A 43 19.32 -23.98 -3.28
C SER A 43 20.34 -22.98 -2.71
N GLY A 44 20.20 -22.68 -1.42
CA GLY A 44 21.23 -22.08 -0.59
C GLY A 44 21.35 -20.56 -0.64
N TRP A 45 20.69 -19.87 0.30
CA TRP A 45 21.10 -18.53 0.71
C TRP A 45 21.35 -18.54 2.22
N HIS A 46 22.63 -18.65 2.59
CA HIS A 46 23.14 -17.99 3.79
C HIS A 46 23.25 -16.51 3.42
N LEU A 47 22.32 -15.68 3.88
CA LEU A 47 22.45 -14.23 3.78
C LEU A 47 23.15 -13.72 5.05
N SER A 48 24.43 -13.41 4.93
CA SER A 48 25.10 -12.47 5.82
C SER A 48 24.43 -11.11 5.61
N TYR A 49 23.67 -10.65 6.60
CA TYR A 49 23.17 -9.28 6.66
C TYR A 49 24.36 -8.32 6.71
N PRO A 50 24.51 -7.37 5.77
CA PRO A 50 25.34 -6.21 6.02
C PRO A 50 24.63 -5.39 7.09
N GLU A 51 25.35 -5.11 8.17
CA GLU A 51 25.03 -4.14 9.22
C GLU A 51 24.19 -2.98 8.69
N ILE A 52 22.92 -2.92 9.10
CA ILE A 52 22.11 -1.71 8.96
C ILE A 52 22.69 -0.72 9.97
N GLN A 53 23.70 0.05 9.52
CA GLN A 53 24.11 1.24 10.24
C GLN A 53 22.95 2.22 10.26
N SER A 54 22.55 2.59 11.48
CA SER A 54 21.49 3.53 11.78
C SER A 54 21.73 4.89 11.12
N PHE A 55 21.02 5.18 10.02
CA PHE A 55 20.85 6.52 9.46
C PHE A 55 19.44 7.01 9.77
N SER A 56 19.28 7.76 10.86
CA SER A 56 17.98 8.27 11.34
C SER A 56 17.30 9.29 10.40
N GLY A 57 17.98 9.73 9.33
CA GLY A 57 17.42 10.55 8.25
C GLY A 57 16.88 9.72 7.07
N ALA A 58 17.59 8.67 6.65
CA ALA A 58 17.24 7.85 5.49
C ALA A 58 15.95 7.02 5.70
N GLU A 59 15.67 6.60 6.94
CA GLU A 59 14.42 5.89 7.27
C GLU A 59 13.19 6.81 7.16
N LYS A 60 13.33 8.12 7.44
CA LYS A 60 12.25 9.09 7.28
C LYS A 60 11.97 9.39 5.81
N ASP A 61 13.02 9.48 5.00
CA ASP A 61 12.88 9.74 3.56
C ASP A 61 12.34 8.51 2.82
N GLY A 62 12.67 7.29 3.29
CA GLY A 62 12.13 6.04 2.76
C GLY A 62 10.60 5.96 2.80
N ARG A 63 10.00 6.45 3.89
CA ARG A 63 8.53 6.48 4.06
C ARG A 63 7.79 7.29 2.99
N ILE A 64 8.48 8.18 2.29
CA ILE A 64 7.88 8.92 1.16
C ILE A 64 7.48 7.98 0.03
N VAL A 65 8.23 6.89 -0.20
CA VAL A 65 7.91 5.92 -1.25
C VAL A 65 6.59 5.21 -0.93
N GLY A 66 6.43 4.73 0.30
CA GLY A 66 5.17 4.11 0.74
C GLY A 66 4.02 5.12 0.83
N GLU A 67 4.31 6.37 1.21
CA GLU A 67 3.32 7.45 1.23
C GLU A 67 2.77 7.78 -0.18
N ILE A 68 3.61 7.81 -1.21
CA ILE A 68 3.19 8.03 -2.61
C ILE A 68 2.17 6.96 -3.02
N ALA A 69 2.49 5.69 -2.76
CA ALA A 69 1.62 4.56 -3.05
C ALA A 69 0.29 4.66 -2.27
N PHE A 70 0.37 4.92 -0.96
CA PHE A 70 -0.80 5.08 -0.11
C PHE A 70 -1.73 6.21 -0.55
N GLN A 71 -1.19 7.37 -0.91
CA GLN A 71 -1.96 8.53 -1.34
C GLN A 71 -2.62 8.30 -2.69
N LEU A 72 -1.95 7.59 -3.61
CA LEU A 72 -2.55 7.16 -4.87
C LEU A 72 -3.75 6.25 -4.62
N ASP A 73 -3.58 5.20 -3.83
CA ASP A 73 -4.64 4.25 -3.50
C ASP A 73 -5.86 4.95 -2.88
N ARG A 74 -5.61 5.81 -1.88
CA ARG A 74 -6.66 6.58 -1.21
C ARG A 74 -7.42 7.46 -2.19
N ARG A 75 -6.72 8.10 -3.13
CA ARG A 75 -7.34 8.99 -4.12
C ARG A 75 -8.14 8.22 -5.17
N ILE A 76 -7.66 7.07 -5.62
CA ILE A 76 -8.40 6.16 -6.50
C ILE A 76 -9.71 5.74 -5.82
N LEU A 77 -9.63 5.26 -4.58
CA LEU A 77 -10.81 4.82 -3.84
C LEU A 77 -11.81 5.96 -3.61
N ALA A 78 -11.34 7.15 -3.24
CA ALA A 78 -12.20 8.32 -3.02
C ALA A 78 -12.89 8.81 -4.32
N TYR A 79 -12.23 8.68 -5.47
CA TYR A 79 -12.81 9.01 -6.76
C TYR A 79 -13.96 8.05 -7.13
N VAL A 80 -13.71 6.74 -6.98
CA VAL A 80 -14.68 5.70 -7.35
C VAL A 80 -15.86 5.69 -6.39
N PHE A 81 -15.62 5.80 -5.08
CA PHE A 81 -16.63 5.71 -4.03
C PHE A 81 -16.85 7.07 -3.33
N PRO A 82 -17.45 8.05 -4.02
CA PRO A 82 -17.70 9.36 -3.43
C PRO A 82 -18.62 9.24 -2.21
N GLY A 83 -18.34 10.02 -1.17
CA GLY A 83 -19.21 10.09 0.02
C GLY A 83 -19.16 8.87 0.95
N VAL A 84 -18.38 7.83 0.62
CA VAL A 84 -18.12 6.73 1.55
C VAL A 84 -17.07 7.18 2.55
N THR A 85 -17.50 7.42 3.80
CA THR A 85 -16.64 7.95 4.87
C THR A 85 -15.68 6.92 5.46
N ARG A 86 -16.00 5.63 5.32
CA ARG A 86 -15.25 4.50 5.88
C ARG A 86 -15.06 3.41 4.84
N LEU A 87 -13.89 3.41 4.21
CA LEU A 87 -13.50 2.45 3.18
C LEU A 87 -12.82 1.20 3.79
N TYR A 88 -13.34 0.69 4.91
CA TYR A 88 -12.75 -0.48 5.58
C TYR A 88 -12.79 -1.72 4.69
N GLY A 89 -11.62 -2.34 4.50
CA GLY A 89 -11.46 -3.51 3.63
C GLY A 89 -11.63 -3.20 2.14
N PHE A 90 -11.63 -1.92 1.75
CA PHE A 90 -11.50 -1.53 0.34
C PHE A 90 -10.02 -1.42 0.02
N THR A 91 -9.63 -2.03 -1.09
CA THR A 91 -8.31 -1.91 -1.69
C THR A 91 -8.50 -1.62 -3.17
N VAL A 92 -7.48 -1.07 -3.84
CA VAL A 92 -7.59 -0.82 -5.29
C VAL A 92 -7.83 -2.12 -6.06
N SER A 93 -7.26 -3.24 -5.58
CA SER A 93 -7.42 -4.57 -6.17
C SER A 93 -8.85 -5.11 -6.12
N ASN A 94 -9.67 -4.68 -5.15
CA ASN A 94 -11.02 -5.22 -4.94
C ASN A 94 -12.15 -4.25 -5.32
N ILE A 95 -11.85 -3.17 -6.04
CA ILE A 95 -12.84 -2.17 -6.46
C ILE A 95 -14.01 -2.81 -7.21
N PRO A 96 -13.83 -3.72 -8.20
CA PRO A 96 -14.96 -4.32 -8.91
C PRO A 96 -15.93 -5.06 -7.98
N GLU A 97 -15.42 -5.79 -7.01
CA GLU A 97 -16.21 -6.48 -5.98
C GLU A 97 -16.92 -5.48 -5.07
N LYS A 98 -16.20 -4.42 -4.64
CA LYS A 98 -16.75 -3.37 -3.78
C LYS A 98 -17.83 -2.54 -4.45
N ILE A 99 -17.77 -2.34 -5.77
CA ILE A 99 -18.84 -1.72 -6.54
C ILE A 99 -20.11 -2.56 -6.43
N LYS A 100 -20.03 -3.88 -6.66
CA LYS A 100 -21.18 -4.78 -6.55
C LYS A 100 -21.76 -4.74 -5.13
N GLN A 101 -20.92 -4.87 -4.11
CA GLN A 101 -21.35 -4.84 -2.70
C GLN A 101 -22.03 -3.53 -2.31
N THR A 102 -21.44 -2.39 -2.72
CA THR A 102 -21.94 -1.06 -2.37
C THR A 102 -23.25 -0.71 -3.08
N SER A 103 -23.54 -1.39 -4.19
CA SER A 103 -24.79 -1.24 -4.94
C SER A 103 -25.92 -2.14 -4.45
N ILE A 104 -25.71 -2.98 -3.43
CA ILE A 104 -26.81 -3.72 -2.80
C ILE A 104 -27.55 -2.78 -1.85
N LYS A 105 -28.87 -2.69 -1.97
CA LYS A 105 -29.71 -1.90 -1.06
C LYS A 105 -29.84 -2.62 0.27
N SER A 106 -29.59 -1.90 1.36
CA SER A 106 -29.65 -2.46 2.71
C SER A 106 -31.04 -2.92 3.14
N LEU A 107 -32.11 -2.38 2.52
CA LEU A 107 -33.49 -2.63 2.90
C LEU A 107 -34.02 -3.99 2.42
N ASP A 108 -33.70 -4.37 1.19
CA ASP A 108 -34.29 -5.54 0.53
C ASP A 108 -33.27 -6.47 -0.14
N GLY A 109 -31.97 -6.14 -0.09
CA GLY A 109 -30.91 -6.90 -0.74
C GLY A 109 -30.93 -6.81 -2.27
N SER A 110 -31.81 -6.00 -2.87
CA SER A 110 -31.86 -5.80 -4.31
C SER A 110 -30.70 -4.92 -4.79
N VAL A 111 -30.36 -5.04 -6.06
CA VAL A 111 -29.33 -4.20 -6.68
C VAL A 111 -29.92 -2.82 -7.01
N ASP A 112 -29.24 -1.77 -6.56
CA ASP A 112 -29.40 -0.42 -7.05
C ASP A 112 -28.65 -0.28 -8.39
N GLU A 113 -29.37 -0.54 -9.48
CA GLU A 113 -28.85 -0.47 -10.85
C GLU A 113 -28.34 0.93 -11.24
N LYS A 114 -28.89 1.99 -10.65
CA LYS A 114 -28.40 3.34 -10.91
C LYS A 114 -27.03 3.51 -10.28
N LYS A 115 -26.89 3.17 -9.00
CA LYS A 115 -25.62 3.24 -8.27
C LYS A 115 -24.55 2.32 -8.88
N LEU A 116 -24.93 1.10 -9.27
CA LEU A 116 -24.03 0.17 -9.95
C LEU A 116 -23.45 0.76 -11.24
N ARG A 117 -24.30 1.33 -12.10
CA ARG A 117 -23.86 1.97 -13.35
C ARG A 117 -22.96 3.17 -13.09
N GLU A 118 -23.33 4.04 -12.14
CA GLU A 118 -22.55 5.24 -11.80
C GLU A 118 -21.15 4.90 -11.28
N LEU A 119 -21.04 3.98 -10.31
CA LEU A 119 -19.76 3.56 -9.74
C LEU A 119 -18.89 2.82 -10.77
N THR A 120 -19.50 1.95 -11.59
CA THR A 120 -18.80 1.26 -12.68
C THR A 120 -18.25 2.25 -13.70
N HIS A 121 -19.05 3.23 -14.11
CA HIS A 121 -18.62 4.24 -15.06
C HIS A 121 -17.45 5.08 -14.52
N ARG A 122 -17.50 5.49 -13.24
CA ARG A 122 -16.39 6.19 -12.58
C ARG A 122 -15.11 5.35 -12.59
N TYR A 123 -15.22 4.09 -12.19
CA TYR A 123 -14.06 3.18 -12.16
C TYR A 123 -13.43 2.99 -13.54
N LEU A 124 -14.24 2.75 -14.57
CA LEU A 124 -13.75 2.57 -15.94
C LEU A 124 -13.11 3.85 -16.49
N THR A 125 -13.73 5.00 -16.26
CA THR A 125 -13.19 6.31 -16.70
C THR A 125 -11.85 6.62 -16.04
N LEU A 126 -11.75 6.42 -14.72
CA LEU A 126 -10.49 6.61 -13.99
C LEU A 126 -9.41 5.64 -14.48
N THR A 127 -9.76 4.36 -14.58
CA THR A 127 -8.85 3.30 -15.02
C THR A 127 -8.30 3.59 -16.41
N ALA A 128 -9.16 3.94 -17.37
CA ALA A 128 -8.73 4.24 -18.74
C ALA A 128 -7.73 5.41 -18.79
N ARG A 129 -7.81 6.35 -17.86
CA ARG A 129 -6.85 7.45 -17.75
C ARG A 129 -5.53 6.99 -17.14
N LEU A 130 -5.57 6.21 -16.07
CA LEU A 130 -4.36 5.64 -15.46
C LEU A 130 -3.65 4.69 -16.43
N GLU A 131 -4.38 3.89 -17.21
CA GLU A 131 -3.83 3.00 -18.23
C GLU A 131 -3.07 3.75 -19.32
N LYS A 132 -3.51 4.97 -19.70
CA LYS A 132 -2.76 5.83 -20.63
C LYS A 132 -1.39 6.27 -20.08
N LEU A 133 -1.21 6.26 -18.76
CA LEU A 133 0.08 6.51 -18.10
C LEU A 133 0.91 5.22 -17.93
N GLY A 134 0.38 4.06 -18.33
CA GLY A 134 0.98 2.74 -18.18
C GLY A 134 0.52 1.96 -16.94
N TYR A 135 -0.46 2.47 -16.19
CA TYR A 135 -0.96 1.77 -15.00
C TYR A 135 -1.72 0.50 -15.36
N SER A 136 -1.14 -0.66 -15.06
CA SER A 136 -1.83 -1.96 -15.04
C SER A 136 -2.66 -2.19 -13.77
N ARG A 137 -3.94 -2.54 -13.96
CA ARG A 137 -4.88 -2.97 -12.90
C ARG A 137 -4.48 -4.26 -12.19
N GLU A 138 -3.70 -5.10 -12.84
CA GLU A 138 -3.30 -6.40 -12.29
C GLU A 138 -2.01 -6.31 -11.48
N VAL A 139 -1.13 -5.37 -11.84
CA VAL A 139 0.21 -5.27 -11.26
C VAL A 139 0.27 -4.20 -10.17
N HIS A 140 -0.18 -2.99 -10.49
CA HIS A 140 0.10 -1.83 -9.64
C HIS A 140 -0.67 -1.79 -8.31
N PRO A 141 -1.90 -2.31 -8.19
CA PRO A 141 -2.54 -2.40 -6.88
C PRO A 141 -1.73 -3.26 -5.89
N VAL A 142 -1.22 -4.41 -6.33
CA VAL A 142 -0.39 -5.30 -5.50
C VAL A 142 0.98 -4.67 -5.24
N PHE A 143 1.56 -4.02 -6.24
CA PHE A 143 2.83 -3.31 -6.09
C PHE A 143 2.74 -2.11 -5.14
N SER A 144 1.63 -1.37 -5.16
CA SER A 144 1.33 -0.27 -4.23
C SER A 144 1.31 -0.78 -2.79
N GLU A 145 0.57 -1.87 -2.54
CA GLU A 145 0.55 -2.54 -1.23
C GLU A 145 1.94 -3.01 -0.79
N PHE A 146 2.73 -3.58 -1.71
CA PHE A 146 4.11 -3.96 -1.45
C PHE A 146 4.97 -2.77 -1.00
N LEU A 147 4.88 -1.62 -1.67
CA LEU A 147 5.63 -0.42 -1.29
C LEU A 147 5.19 0.12 0.08
N ILE A 148 3.89 0.14 0.35
CA ILE A 148 3.33 0.59 1.63
C ILE A 148 3.85 -0.29 2.77
N ASN A 149 3.84 -1.61 2.58
CA ASN A 149 4.31 -2.56 3.59
C ASN A 149 5.84 -2.53 3.76
N THR A 150 6.59 -2.24 2.69
CA THR A 150 8.06 -2.20 2.70
C THR A 150 8.60 -0.91 3.30
N TYR A 151 8.07 0.24 2.87
CA TYR A 151 8.59 1.55 3.22
C TYR A 151 7.80 2.24 4.34
N GLY A 152 6.57 1.78 4.60
CA GLY A 152 5.66 2.42 5.54
C GLY A 152 5.09 3.75 5.02
N ILE A 153 4.11 4.27 5.76
CA ILE A 153 3.48 5.58 5.49
C ILE A 153 4.00 6.65 6.46
N LEU A 154 3.78 7.91 6.10
CA LEU A 154 4.02 9.05 7.00
C LEU A 154 2.95 9.09 8.08
N LYS A 155 3.38 9.06 9.35
CA LYS A 155 2.46 9.11 10.51
C LYS A 155 2.03 10.54 10.87
N GLN A 156 2.78 11.53 10.43
CA GLN A 156 2.58 12.94 10.77
C GLN A 156 2.83 13.79 9.54
N ARG A 157 2.11 14.92 9.46
CA ARG A 157 2.38 15.95 8.47
C ARG A 157 3.83 16.39 8.59
N PRO A 158 4.66 16.27 7.53
CA PRO A 158 5.98 16.87 7.51
C PRO A 158 5.82 18.33 7.88
N ASP A 159 6.60 18.79 8.84
CA ASP A 159 6.66 20.20 9.15
C ASP A 159 7.07 20.93 7.87
N LEU A 160 6.14 21.71 7.30
CA LEU A 160 6.35 22.43 6.05
C LEU A 160 7.48 23.44 6.15
N ARG A 161 7.86 23.85 7.37
CA ARG A 161 9.03 24.70 7.63
C ARG A 161 10.33 23.90 7.61
N ALA A 162 10.28 22.60 7.86
CA ALA A 162 11.46 21.74 7.94
C ALA A 162 11.82 21.10 6.59
N ASN A 163 10.87 20.88 5.67
CA ASN A 163 11.20 20.27 4.39
C ASN A 163 10.22 20.57 3.22
N PRO A 164 10.49 21.56 2.35
CA PRO A 164 9.68 21.87 1.18
C PRO A 164 9.72 20.79 0.07
N LEU A 165 10.54 19.73 0.23
CA LEU A 165 10.70 18.66 -0.76
C LEU A 165 9.44 17.79 -0.95
N HIS A 166 8.53 17.74 0.03
CA HIS A 166 7.38 16.83 0.00
C HIS A 166 6.22 17.28 -0.91
N SER A 167 6.28 18.51 -1.43
CA SER A 167 5.21 19.09 -2.26
C SER A 167 5.60 19.23 -3.74
N SER A 168 6.87 19.02 -4.09
CA SER A 168 7.36 19.19 -5.47
C SER A 168 7.48 17.84 -6.18
N PRO A 169 6.78 17.63 -7.32
CA PRO A 169 6.91 16.40 -8.12
C PRO A 169 8.36 16.07 -8.51
N ALA A 170 9.19 17.10 -8.79
CA ALA A 170 10.58 16.92 -9.17
C ALA A 170 11.45 16.44 -7.99
N ALA A 171 11.21 16.98 -6.79
CA ALA A 171 11.89 16.56 -5.57
C ALA A 171 11.52 15.12 -5.19
N LEU A 172 10.23 14.78 -5.26
CA LEU A 172 9.74 13.42 -5.01
C LEU A 172 10.32 12.41 -6.01
N ARG A 173 10.42 12.79 -7.29
CA ARG A 173 11.05 11.95 -8.31
C ARG A 173 12.51 11.65 -7.97
N LYS A 174 13.28 12.66 -7.54
CA LYS A 174 14.67 12.48 -7.13
C LYS A 174 14.77 11.54 -5.92
N LEU A 175 13.93 11.74 -4.90
CA LEU A 175 13.89 10.86 -3.72
C LEU A 175 13.59 9.40 -4.10
N VAL A 176 12.61 9.17 -4.99
CA VAL A 176 12.29 7.82 -5.47
C VAL A 176 13.49 7.18 -6.17
N ILE A 177 14.23 7.93 -7.00
CA ILE A 177 15.44 7.45 -7.68
C ILE A 177 16.53 7.08 -6.67
N ASP A 178 16.71 7.88 -5.62
CA ASP A 178 17.78 7.68 -4.64
C ASP A 178 17.49 6.51 -3.67
N ILE A 179 16.21 6.17 -3.45
CA ILE A 179 15.76 5.22 -2.42
C ILE A 179 15.36 3.86 -3.00
N VAL A 180 14.71 3.84 -4.17
CA VAL A 180 14.07 2.63 -4.70
C VAL A 180 15.09 1.80 -5.48
N PRO A 181 15.21 0.48 -5.21
CA PRO A 181 16.07 -0.41 -5.99
C PRO A 181 15.74 -0.34 -7.49
N PRO A 182 16.74 -0.39 -8.40
CA PRO A 182 16.53 -0.23 -9.84
C PRO A 182 15.43 -1.12 -10.44
N LYS A 183 15.28 -2.35 -9.93
CA LYS A 183 14.25 -3.31 -10.36
C LYS A 183 12.80 -2.86 -10.13
N PHE A 184 12.57 -1.94 -9.19
CA PHE A 184 11.24 -1.42 -8.83
C PHE A 184 11.05 0.04 -9.24
N LEU A 185 12.09 0.69 -9.76
CA LEU A 185 12.10 2.12 -10.00
C LEU A 185 11.07 2.55 -11.05
N GLY A 186 10.91 1.77 -12.12
CA GLY A 186 9.95 2.07 -13.19
C GLY A 186 8.52 2.16 -12.67
N ASP A 187 8.07 1.12 -11.97
CA ASP A 187 6.72 1.04 -11.41
C ASP A 187 6.51 2.11 -10.31
N SER A 188 7.51 2.35 -9.45
CA SER A 188 7.44 3.41 -8.42
C SER A 188 7.29 4.82 -9.01
N LEU A 189 8.06 5.13 -10.07
CA LEU A 189 7.93 6.42 -10.77
C LEU A 189 6.59 6.53 -11.50
N LEU A 190 6.05 5.42 -11.98
CA LEU A 190 4.73 5.38 -12.58
C LEU A 190 3.63 5.70 -11.57
N LEU A 191 3.69 5.14 -10.36
CA LEU A 191 2.75 5.50 -9.29
C LEU A 191 2.81 6.99 -8.94
N LEU A 192 4.03 7.55 -8.85
CA LEU A 192 4.20 8.99 -8.63
C LEU A 192 3.57 9.84 -9.76
N ASN A 193 3.75 9.42 -11.02
CA ASN A 193 3.14 10.11 -12.16
C ASN A 193 1.60 10.06 -12.10
N CYS A 194 1.04 8.90 -11.75
CA CYS A 194 -0.41 8.73 -11.55
C CYS A 194 -0.93 9.65 -10.45
N LEU A 195 -0.26 9.69 -9.30
CA LEU A 195 -0.62 10.57 -8.19
C LEU A 195 -0.58 12.04 -8.62
N CYS A 196 0.47 12.45 -9.34
CA CYS A 196 0.61 13.81 -9.87
C CYS A 196 -0.51 14.18 -10.84
N GLU A 197 -0.93 13.25 -11.71
CA GLU A 197 -2.03 13.48 -12.65
C GLU A 197 -3.34 13.71 -11.88
N LEU A 198 -3.69 12.82 -10.97
CA LEU A 198 -4.90 12.95 -10.16
C LEU A 198 -4.91 14.21 -9.30
N SER A 199 -3.74 14.66 -8.82
CA SER A 199 -3.58 15.91 -8.06
C SER A 199 -3.88 17.16 -8.88
N LYS A 200 -3.50 17.15 -10.16
CA LYS A 200 -3.75 18.28 -11.06
C LYS A 200 -5.23 18.37 -11.37
N GLU A 201 -5.87 17.23 -11.59
CA GLU A 201 -7.30 17.20 -11.89
C GLU A 201 -8.16 17.64 -10.71
N ASP A 202 -7.92 17.09 -9.51
CA ASP A 202 -8.73 17.42 -8.34
C ASP A 202 -8.28 18.69 -7.60
N SER A 203 -7.19 19.32 -8.07
CA SER A 203 -6.57 20.52 -7.49
C SER A 203 -6.19 20.36 -6.00
N LYS A 204 -5.93 19.13 -5.55
CA LYS A 204 -5.49 18.84 -4.18
C LYS A 204 -3.98 18.73 -4.09
N PRO A 205 -3.37 18.92 -2.90
CA PRO A 205 -1.96 18.61 -2.69
C PRO A 205 -1.70 17.12 -2.90
N LEU A 206 -0.47 16.74 -3.28
CA LEU A 206 -0.08 15.34 -3.48
C LEU A 206 -0.34 14.48 -2.23
N PHE A 207 -0.02 15.03 -1.06
CA PHE A 207 -0.26 14.38 0.23
C PHE A 207 -1.40 15.07 0.97
N ALA A 208 -2.48 14.33 1.20
CA ALA A 208 -3.62 14.75 2.01
C ALA A 208 -3.52 14.15 3.42
N TRP A 209 -3.62 15.00 4.43
CA TRP A 209 -3.58 14.65 5.86
C TRP A 209 -4.98 14.35 6.37
#